data_AF-A0A820KED9-F1
#
_entry.id   AF-A0A820KED9-F1
#
_cell.length_a   1.000
_cell.length_b   1.000
_cell.length_c   1.000
_cell.angle_alpha   90.00
_cell.angle_beta   90.00
_cell.angle_gamma   90.00
#
_symmetry.space_group_name_H-M   'P 1'
#
loop_
_entity.id
_entity.type
_entity.pdbx_description
1 polymer ?
#
loop_
_entity_poly.entity_id
_entity_poly.type
_entity_poly.pdbx_seq_one_letter_code
_entity_poly.pdbx_strand_id
1 'polypeptide(L)'
;GICRDSLIRWFLQKNQNCPVDALIDVCLPIVAETWDGYLNDYHVFSVKEEHVFEALNNAEKSNGFIREGNIGGGTGMICFGFKGGTGTSSRKVDDLNYTVGVLVQANFGRKKQLIIAGVPVGKEMLEMGMNISAVPDEDAGSLIVILATDAPLLP
;
A
#
# COMPACT_ATOMS: atom_id res chain seq x y z
N GLY A 1 5.37 17.10 2.22
CA GLY A 1 4.03 16.47 2.17
C GLY A 1 3.80 15.75 3.46
N ILE A 2 2.57 15.70 3.98
CA ILE A 2 2.32 15.37 5.40
C ILE A 2 3.02 14.09 5.87
N CYS A 3 2.92 12.98 5.14
CA CYS A 3 3.61 11.73 5.50
C CYS A 3 5.13 11.86 5.56
N ARG A 4 5.74 12.54 4.59
CA ARG A 4 7.20 12.77 4.52
C ARG A 4 7.69 13.57 5.73
N ASP A 5 7.04 14.70 5.98
CA ASP A 5 7.47 15.64 7.02
C ASP A 5 7.22 15.07 8.43
N SER A 6 6.08 14.39 8.61
CA SER A 6 5.74 13.73 9.87
C SER A 6 6.63 12.53 10.17
N LEU A 7 7.06 11.74 9.19
CA LEU A 7 8.00 10.63 9.44
C LEU A 7 9.32 11.15 10.02
N ILE A 8 9.88 12.20 9.42
CA ILE A 8 11.12 12.83 9.92
C ILE A 8 10.93 13.32 11.35
N ARG A 9 9.82 14.02 11.63
CA ARG A 9 9.51 14.53 12.98
C ARG A 9 9.36 13.40 14.01
N TRP A 10 8.63 12.34 13.66
CA TRP A 10 8.46 11.17 14.52
C TRP A 10 9.81 10.56 14.88
N PHE A 11 10.70 10.39 13.90
CA PHE A 11 12.04 9.85 14.14
C PHE A 11 12.86 10.74 15.08
N LEU A 12 12.89 12.05 14.83
CA LEU A 12 13.66 13.00 15.64
C LEU A 12 13.15 13.06 17.09
N GLN A 13 11.83 13.02 17.30
CA GLN A 13 11.24 13.00 18.65
C GLN A 13 11.64 11.76 19.44
N LYS A 14 11.78 10.61 18.78
CA LYS A 14 12.19 9.35 19.39
C LYS A 14 13.69 9.26 19.63
N ASN A 15 14.50 9.99 18.85
CA ASN A 15 15.96 9.91 18.83
C ASN A 15 16.64 11.25 19.12
N GLN A 16 16.23 11.93 20.20
CA GLN A 16 16.67 13.31 20.52
C GLN A 16 18.19 13.47 20.73
N ASN A 17 18.91 12.38 21.03
CA ASN A 17 20.36 12.37 21.25
C ASN A 17 21.15 11.78 20.06
N CYS A 18 20.50 11.59 18.90
CA CYS A 18 21.15 11.03 17.71
C CYS A 18 22.17 12.03 17.13
N PRO A 19 23.44 11.63 16.89
CA PRO A 19 24.41 12.46 16.20
C PRO A 19 23.90 12.88 14.81
N VAL A 20 24.25 14.10 14.38
CA VAL A 20 23.78 14.69 13.10
C VAL A 20 24.15 13.81 11.90
N ASP A 21 25.30 13.14 11.94
CA ASP A 21 25.75 12.27 10.85
C ASP A 21 24.87 11.01 10.70
N ALA A 22 24.23 10.55 11.79
CA ALA A 22 23.26 9.46 11.76
C ALA A 22 21.85 9.91 11.32
N LEU A 23 21.63 11.21 11.09
CA LEU A 23 20.36 11.77 10.60
C LEU A 23 20.27 11.86 9.08
N ILE A 24 21.40 11.71 8.36
CA ILE A 24 21.46 11.87 6.90
C ILE A 24 20.48 10.91 6.20
N ASP A 25 20.41 9.65 6.62
CA ASP A 25 19.52 8.65 6.03
C ASP A 25 18.04 8.92 6.34
N VAL A 26 17.75 9.49 7.52
CA VAL A 26 16.39 9.83 7.96
C VAL A 26 15.83 11.03 7.18
N CYS A 27 16.70 11.90 6.68
CA CYS A 27 16.30 13.09 5.94
C CYS A 27 15.79 12.77 4.52
N LEU A 28 15.87 11.51 4.08
CA LEU A 28 15.43 11.01 2.78
C LEU A 28 14.31 9.94 2.92
N PRO A 29 13.16 10.29 3.54
CA PRO A 29 12.09 9.31 3.75
C PRO A 29 11.47 8.86 2.43
N ILE A 30 11.18 7.56 2.35
CA ILE A 30 10.47 6.96 1.22
C ILE A 30 8.98 7.08 1.47
N VAL A 31 8.28 7.80 0.59
CA VAL A 31 6.83 7.94 0.61
C VAL A 31 6.31 7.71 -0.80
N ALA A 32 5.29 6.87 -0.92
CA ALA A 32 4.60 6.59 -2.17
C ALA A 32 3.09 6.79 -1.98
N GLU A 33 2.37 6.95 -3.08
CA GLU A 33 0.93 7.16 -3.08
C GLU A 33 0.21 6.34 -4.15
N THR A 34 -1.09 6.14 -3.94
CA THR A 34 -2.04 5.83 -5.00
C THR A 34 -3.24 6.76 -4.80
N TRP A 35 -3.90 7.15 -5.89
CA TRP A 35 -4.94 8.18 -5.83
C TRP A 35 -6.35 7.64 -5.47
N ASP A 36 -6.94 8.11 -4.36
CA ASP A 36 -8.25 7.66 -3.86
C ASP A 36 -9.42 8.62 -4.13
N GLY A 37 -9.27 9.58 -5.05
CA GLY A 37 -10.22 10.68 -5.20
C GLY A 37 -11.65 10.30 -5.64
N TYR A 38 -11.91 9.04 -6.00
CA TYR A 38 -13.28 8.54 -6.20
C TYR A 38 -14.05 8.33 -4.88
N LEU A 39 -13.36 7.96 -3.80
CA LEU A 39 -13.98 7.62 -2.51
C LEU A 39 -13.55 8.54 -1.37
N ASN A 40 -12.57 9.41 -1.61
CA ASN A 40 -12.01 10.32 -0.63
C ASN A 40 -12.04 11.77 -1.15
N ASP A 41 -12.40 12.72 -0.28
CA ASP A 41 -12.23 14.13 -0.57
C ASP A 41 -10.79 14.54 -0.24
N TYR A 42 -9.93 14.57 -1.25
CA TYR A 42 -8.53 14.94 -1.07
C TYR A 42 -8.34 16.46 -0.87
N HIS A 43 -9.36 17.30 -1.09
CA HIS A 43 -9.26 18.74 -0.92
C HIS A 43 -9.23 19.18 0.55
N VAL A 44 -9.73 18.35 1.47
CA VAL A 44 -9.83 18.69 2.91
C VAL A 44 -8.58 18.31 3.71
N PHE A 45 -7.56 17.72 3.08
CA PHE A 45 -6.29 17.32 3.72
C PHE A 45 -6.52 16.49 5.01
N SER A 46 -7.35 15.44 4.90
CA SER A 46 -7.78 14.61 6.03
C SER A 46 -6.65 13.84 6.74
N VAL A 47 -5.55 13.53 6.04
CA VAL A 47 -4.38 12.89 6.66
C VAL A 47 -3.58 13.92 7.43
N LYS A 48 -3.38 13.67 8.73
CA LYS A 48 -2.68 14.56 9.66
C LYS A 48 -1.44 13.88 10.23
N GLU A 49 -0.59 14.67 10.87
CA GLU A 49 0.65 14.21 11.51
C GLU A 49 0.37 13.10 12.54
N GLU A 50 -0.70 13.25 13.32
CA GLU A 50 -1.06 12.31 14.37
C GLU A 50 -1.39 10.93 13.80
N HIS A 51 -2.01 10.85 12.61
CA HIS A 51 -2.30 9.59 11.93
C HIS A 51 -1.02 8.88 11.48
N VAL A 52 -0.01 9.64 11.03
CA VAL A 52 1.29 9.09 10.63
C VAL A 52 2.03 8.54 11.86
N PHE A 53 2.02 9.30 12.96
CA PHE A 53 2.64 8.87 14.21
C PHE A 53 1.97 7.62 14.77
N GLU A 54 0.63 7.58 14.76
CA GLU A 54 -0.13 6.41 15.16
C GLU A 54 0.25 5.18 14.33
N ALA A 55 0.30 5.30 13.01
CA ALA A 55 0.67 4.20 12.12
C ALA A 55 2.09 3.66 12.41
N LEU A 56 3.08 4.55 12.58
CA LEU A 56 4.46 4.17 12.90
C LEU A 56 4.55 3.49 14.27
N ASN A 57 3.92 4.07 15.30
CA ASN A 57 3.91 3.52 16.66
C ASN A 57 3.19 2.16 16.73
N ASN A 58 2.13 1.98 15.95
CA ASN A 58 1.39 0.71 15.88
C ASN A 58 2.21 -0.37 15.15
N ALA A 59 2.95 0.00 14.10
CA ALA A 59 3.83 -0.92 13.39
C ALA A 59 4.93 -1.49 14.30
N GLU A 60 5.58 -0.65 15.10
CA GLU A 60 6.62 -1.10 16.05
C GLU A 60 6.10 -2.06 17.12
N LYS A 61 4.82 -1.94 17.49
CA LYS A 61 4.17 -2.79 18.49
C LYS A 61 3.51 -4.03 17.86
N SER A 62 3.55 -4.15 16.53
CA SER A 62 2.89 -5.25 15.82
C SER A 62 3.59 -6.58 16.08
N ASN A 63 2.80 -7.65 16.13
CA ASN A 63 3.29 -9.03 16.24
C ASN A 63 3.52 -9.70 14.86
N GLY A 64 3.60 -8.90 13.79
CA GLY A 64 3.78 -9.37 12.42
C GLY A 64 2.49 -9.68 11.66
N PHE A 65 1.32 -9.58 12.29
CA PHE A 65 0.04 -9.67 11.58
C PHE A 65 -0.25 -8.40 10.77
N ILE A 66 -0.67 -8.56 9.51
CA ILE A 66 -1.02 -7.47 8.61
C ILE A 66 -2.51 -7.54 8.30
N ARG A 67 -3.23 -6.45 8.58
CA ARG A 67 -4.64 -6.31 8.19
C ARG A 67 -4.74 -5.94 6.71
N GLU A 68 -5.65 -6.59 5.99
CA GLU A 68 -5.88 -6.37 4.56
C GLU A 68 -7.24 -5.69 4.29
N GLY A 69 -7.45 -5.27 3.04
CA GLY A 69 -8.65 -4.58 2.57
C GLY A 69 -8.57 -3.07 2.73
N ASN A 70 -9.63 -2.47 3.28
CA ASN A 70 -9.83 -1.02 3.33
C ASN A 70 -9.14 -0.39 4.55
N ILE A 71 -7.83 -0.56 4.66
CA ILE A 71 -7.04 -0.13 5.82
C ILE A 71 -5.80 0.66 5.36
N GLY A 72 -5.43 1.66 6.14
CA GLY A 72 -4.26 2.50 5.89
C GLY A 72 -4.41 3.28 4.58
N GLY A 73 -3.34 3.38 3.79
CA GLY A 73 -3.40 4.02 2.47
C GLY A 73 -4.34 3.31 1.49
N GLY A 74 -4.68 2.03 1.71
CA GLY A 74 -5.65 1.29 0.89
C GLY A 74 -7.13 1.66 1.11
N THR A 75 -7.44 2.53 2.07
CA THR A 75 -8.82 2.78 2.53
C THR A 75 -9.75 3.18 1.39
N GLY A 76 -9.38 4.19 0.59
CA GLY A 76 -10.21 4.72 -0.51
C GLY A 76 -9.95 4.11 -1.90
N MET A 77 -9.19 3.02 -1.99
CA MET A 77 -8.73 2.51 -3.29
C MET A 77 -9.75 1.63 -4.02
N ILE A 78 -9.68 1.61 -5.35
CA ILE A 78 -10.51 0.84 -6.29
C ILE A 78 -9.62 0.04 -7.23
N CYS A 79 -9.87 -1.26 -7.38
CA CYS A 79 -9.07 -2.15 -8.22
C CYS A 79 -9.98 -3.01 -9.09
N PHE A 80 -9.75 -3.02 -10.41
CA PHE A 80 -10.58 -3.72 -11.40
C PHE A 80 -12.08 -3.40 -11.32
N GLY A 81 -12.43 -2.16 -10.96
CA GLY A 81 -13.83 -1.75 -10.75
C GLY A 81 -14.51 -2.40 -9.54
N PHE A 82 -13.73 -3.02 -8.64
CA PHE A 82 -14.14 -3.49 -7.32
C PHE A 82 -13.44 -2.67 -6.25
N LYS A 83 -13.79 -2.90 -4.99
CA LYS A 83 -13.06 -2.28 -3.88
C LYS A 83 -11.61 -2.78 -3.89
N GLY A 84 -10.67 -1.85 -4.02
CA GLY A 84 -9.23 -2.10 -3.89
C GLY A 84 -8.76 -1.98 -2.45
N GLY A 85 -7.46 -1.84 -2.25
CA GLY A 85 -6.89 -1.58 -0.93
C GLY A 85 -5.56 -2.25 -0.68
N THR A 86 -5.32 -2.60 0.58
CA THR A 86 -4.09 -3.24 1.05
C THR A 86 -4.22 -4.75 0.91
N GLY A 87 -3.23 -5.40 0.30
CA GLY A 87 -3.15 -6.85 0.21
C GLY A 87 -1.73 -7.36 0.49
N THR A 88 -1.59 -8.57 1.00
CA THR A 88 -0.29 -9.19 1.27
C THR A 88 -0.27 -10.67 0.92
N SER A 89 0.92 -11.19 0.66
CA SER A 89 1.15 -12.62 0.44
C SER A 89 2.63 -12.91 0.70
N SER A 90 2.94 -14.14 1.06
CA SER A 90 4.32 -14.59 1.19
C SER A 90 4.52 -15.99 0.61
N ARG A 91 5.75 -16.31 0.25
CA ARG A 91 6.16 -17.66 -0.16
C ARG A 91 7.49 -18.00 0.48
N LYS A 92 7.58 -19.22 1.01
CA LYS A 92 8.84 -19.85 1.33
C LYS A 92 9.34 -20.60 0.10
N VAL A 93 10.60 -20.41 -0.26
CA VAL A 93 11.29 -21.15 -1.32
C VAL A 93 12.10 -22.24 -0.64
N ASP A 94 11.52 -23.43 -0.53
CA ASP A 94 12.06 -24.51 0.31
C ASP A 94 13.49 -24.90 -0.05
N ASP A 95 13.81 -25.00 -1.34
CA ASP A 95 15.15 -25.38 -1.83
C ASP A 95 16.25 -24.37 -1.47
N LEU A 96 15.88 -23.11 -1.25
CA LEU A 96 16.81 -22.03 -0.88
C LEU A 96 16.69 -21.65 0.61
N ASN A 97 15.67 -22.17 1.30
CA ASN A 97 15.30 -21.82 2.67
C ASN A 97 15.17 -20.30 2.91
N TYR A 98 14.68 -19.57 1.91
CA TYR A 98 14.39 -18.13 1.99
C TYR A 98 12.89 -17.86 1.88
N THR A 99 12.48 -16.70 2.36
CA THR A 99 11.11 -16.20 2.30
C THR A 99 11.07 -14.93 1.45
N VAL A 100 10.03 -14.81 0.62
CA VAL A 100 9.67 -13.56 -0.05
C VAL A 100 8.28 -13.16 0.43
N GLY A 101 8.18 -11.97 1.03
CA GLY A 101 6.94 -11.32 1.39
C GLY A 101 6.63 -10.18 0.43
N VAL A 102 5.34 -9.97 0.17
CA VAL A 102 4.83 -8.90 -0.70
C VAL A 102 3.72 -8.16 0.02
N LEU A 103 3.74 -6.83 -0.02
CA LEU A 103 2.64 -5.96 0.37
C LEU A 103 2.26 -5.08 -0.81
N VAL A 104 0.98 -4.96 -1.11
CA VAL A 104 0.47 -4.14 -2.21
C VAL A 104 -0.56 -3.13 -1.72
N GLN A 105 -0.57 -1.95 -2.35
CA GLN A 105 -1.68 -1.01 -2.31
C GLN A 105 -2.26 -0.92 -3.72
N ALA A 106 -3.37 -1.64 -3.95
CA ALA A 106 -3.92 -1.86 -5.28
C ALA A 106 -5.03 -0.86 -5.61
N ASN A 107 -4.81 -0.07 -6.67
CA ASN A 107 -5.71 0.99 -7.11
C ASN A 107 -5.71 1.15 -8.65
N PHE A 108 -5.87 0.03 -9.39
CA PHE A 108 -5.70 0.03 -10.84
C PHE A 108 -6.62 -0.96 -11.56
N GLY A 109 -6.64 -0.85 -12.89
CA GLY A 109 -7.20 -1.86 -13.78
C GLY A 109 -8.69 -1.70 -14.02
N ARG A 110 -9.11 -2.13 -15.20
CA ARG A 110 -10.49 -2.16 -15.67
C ARG A 110 -11.14 -3.50 -15.36
N LYS A 111 -12.46 -3.51 -15.11
CA LYS A 111 -13.16 -4.74 -14.71
C LYS A 111 -12.87 -5.93 -15.62
N LYS A 112 -12.94 -5.72 -16.95
CA LYS A 112 -12.66 -6.75 -17.97
C LYS A 112 -11.24 -7.34 -17.96
N GLN A 113 -10.29 -6.70 -17.27
CA GLN A 113 -8.89 -7.14 -17.17
C GLN A 113 -8.66 -8.07 -15.97
N LEU A 114 -9.63 -8.21 -15.06
CA LEU A 114 -9.48 -9.06 -13.88
C LEU A 114 -9.35 -10.54 -14.27
N ILE A 115 -8.20 -11.11 -13.92
CA ILE A 115 -7.90 -12.54 -14.06
C ILE A 115 -7.55 -13.08 -12.67
N ILE A 116 -8.21 -14.18 -12.26
CA ILE A 116 -7.95 -14.86 -10.98
C ILE A 116 -7.63 -16.31 -11.29
N ALA A 117 -6.45 -16.79 -10.88
CA ALA A 117 -5.98 -18.16 -11.15
C ALA A 117 -6.11 -18.58 -12.63
N GLY A 118 -5.86 -17.65 -13.56
CA GLY A 118 -5.96 -17.87 -15.00
C GLY A 118 -7.38 -17.73 -15.58
N VAL A 119 -8.41 -17.58 -14.75
CA VAL A 119 -9.80 -17.40 -15.20
C VAL A 119 -10.10 -15.93 -15.45
N PRO A 120 -10.66 -15.53 -16.62
CA PRO A 120 -10.97 -14.13 -16.96
C PRO A 120 -12.25 -13.62 -16.28
N VAL A 121 -12.30 -13.69 -14.95
CA VAL A 121 -13.46 -13.34 -14.10
C VAL A 121 -14.12 -12.02 -14.50
N GLY A 122 -13.30 -11.01 -14.82
CA GLY A 122 -13.78 -9.71 -15.25
C GLY A 122 -14.69 -9.74 -16.49
N LYS A 123 -14.33 -10.56 -17.48
CA LYS A 123 -15.11 -10.72 -18.72
C LYS A 123 -16.37 -11.53 -18.47
N GLU A 124 -16.25 -12.66 -17.78
CA GLU A 124 -17.37 -13.54 -17.41
C GLU A 124 -18.47 -12.74 -16.67
N MET A 125 -18.09 -11.90 -15.71
CA MET A 125 -19.04 -11.06 -14.98
C MET A 125 -19.74 -10.03 -15.87
N LEU A 126 -19.05 -9.43 -16.83
CA LEU A 126 -19.65 -8.48 -17.76
C LEU A 126 -20.63 -9.17 -18.71
N GLU A 127 -20.31 -10.38 -19.18
CA GLU A 127 -21.20 -11.19 -20.03
C GLU A 127 -22.45 -11.64 -19.27
N MET A 128 -22.34 -11.86 -17.95
CA MET A 128 -23.49 -12.09 -17.06
C MET A 128 -24.28 -10.81 -16.73
N GLY A 129 -23.92 -9.65 -17.29
CA GLY A 129 -24.59 -8.38 -17.04
C GLY A 129 -24.24 -7.73 -15.68
N MET A 130 -23.22 -8.21 -14.98
CA MET A 130 -22.79 -7.68 -13.67
C MET A 130 -21.89 -6.44 -13.79
N ASN A 131 -22.35 -5.44 -14.55
CA ASN A 131 -21.63 -4.19 -14.76
C ASN A 131 -22.01 -3.11 -13.73
N ILE A 132 -21.92 -3.47 -12.44
CA ILE A 132 -22.15 -2.51 -11.34
C ILE A 132 -20.79 -1.94 -10.94
N SER A 133 -20.52 -0.69 -11.31
CA SER A 133 -19.46 0.17 -10.77
C SER A 133 -19.89 1.62 -10.95
N ALA A 134 -19.79 2.43 -9.90
CA ALA A 134 -19.99 3.88 -10.00
C ALA A 134 -18.75 4.61 -10.53
N VAL A 135 -17.64 3.88 -10.73
CA VAL A 135 -16.35 4.40 -11.15
C VAL A 135 -16.21 4.23 -12.67
N PRO A 136 -15.81 5.27 -13.42
CA PRO A 136 -15.55 5.19 -14.86
C PRO A 136 -14.58 4.04 -15.21
N ASP A 137 -14.84 3.34 -16.31
CA ASP A 137 -13.97 2.27 -16.85
C ASP A 137 -12.77 2.88 -17.60
N GLU A 138 -11.94 3.64 -16.88
CA GLU A 138 -10.76 4.31 -17.43
C GLU A 138 -9.52 3.42 -17.33
N ASP A 139 -8.63 3.50 -18.32
CA ASP A 139 -7.35 2.77 -18.35
C ASP A 139 -6.27 3.54 -17.57
N ALA A 140 -6.63 4.02 -16.38
CA ALA A 140 -5.78 4.79 -15.48
C ALA A 140 -5.80 4.13 -14.08
N GLY A 141 -4.72 4.28 -13.33
CA GLY A 141 -4.60 3.69 -12.00
C GLY A 141 -3.17 3.67 -11.49
N SER A 142 -3.02 3.20 -10.25
CA SER A 142 -1.74 3.14 -9.55
C SER A 142 -1.65 1.87 -8.70
N LEU A 143 -0.44 1.35 -8.54
CA LEU A 143 -0.15 0.19 -7.72
C LEU A 143 1.21 0.42 -7.06
N ILE A 144 1.25 0.27 -5.74
CA ILE A 144 2.51 0.16 -5.01
C ILE A 144 2.72 -1.30 -4.67
N VAL A 145 3.94 -1.79 -4.88
CA VAL A 145 4.38 -3.13 -4.48
C VAL A 145 5.64 -2.99 -3.64
N ILE A 146 5.59 -3.52 -2.42
CA ILE A 146 6.74 -3.61 -1.51
C ILE A 146 7.13 -5.09 -1.42
N LEU A 147 8.39 -5.38 -1.69
CA LEU A 147 8.98 -6.71 -1.59
C LEU A 147 9.92 -6.74 -0.38
N ALA A 148 9.84 -7.81 0.40
CA ALA A 148 10.78 -8.09 1.49
C ALA A 148 11.29 -9.52 1.37
N THR A 149 12.57 -9.73 1.61
CA THR A 149 13.17 -11.07 1.63
C THR A 149 14.30 -11.15 2.64
N ASP A 150 14.53 -12.35 3.16
CA ASP A 150 15.68 -12.72 4.00
C ASP A 150 16.86 -13.27 3.18
N ALA A 151 16.73 -13.35 1.86
CA ALA A 151 17.82 -13.71 0.96
C ALA A 151 18.89 -12.61 0.90
N PRO A 152 20.19 -12.96 0.93
CA PRO A 152 21.28 -11.98 0.91
C PRO A 152 21.55 -11.49 -0.53
N LEU A 153 20.77 -10.51 -0.98
CA LEU A 153 20.90 -9.89 -2.30
C LEU A 153 21.75 -8.60 -2.23
N LEU A 154 22.47 -8.32 -3.31
CA LEU A 154 23.06 -7.00 -3.53
C LEU A 154 21.98 -6.04 -4.08
N PRO A 155 22.09 -4.72 -3.83
CA PRO A 155 21.25 -3.71 -4.47
C PRO A 155 21.33 -3.72 -6.01
#